data_AF-A0A939YBF4-F1
#
_entry.id   AF-A0A939YBF4-F1
#
_cell.length_a   1.000
_cell.length_b   1.000
_cell.length_c   1.000
_cell.angle_alpha   90.00
_cell.angle_beta   90.00
_cell.angle_gamma   90.00
#
_symmetry.space_group_name_H-M   'P 1'
#
loop_
_entity.id
_entity.type
_entity.pdbx_description
1 polymer ?
#
loop_
_entity_poly.entity_id
_entity_poly.type
_entity_poly.pdbx_seq_one_letter_code
_entity_poly.pdbx_strand_id
1 'polypeptide(L)'
;MDSPREKKTLGAKLRDLWHYFTTYEKIWFLSILILAITFAFLFPETDDPTYTLEFNGLAACEDATLNFNGIEDAFIIDSLTLVGKDGEETELALVSADGKEITEEYTVTPDDARSLVYRIGKINEGDKLLLEFEPDGESTLLCVTLTCGENSERRCVDTEEAAETGVGDFYVNPLNYLVPVFVITLLYLIDVITNIACELLISKQSKWNFIVSLAVEITEILICILCAYRFATLALTILFWIPCDIMSFIIWNRHPDKRQSELTIVKKLKPWQDLVLAAGIAVWTVGVGYLLTFIDVQGGILANSNITVKNVLCYLDACASAVGVVNGVFILLRYREQWIAWYIVAILETVINIMVGQWILLVLKAGYLTNTTYGYIKWTKYIKTHTADIEEDTKRSVL
;
A
#
# COMPACT_ATOMS: atom_id res chain seq x y z
N MET A 1 -13.57 51.36 7.96
CA MET A 1 -14.92 50.81 7.72
C MET A 1 -14.76 49.73 6.67
N ASP A 2 -14.62 48.48 7.11
CA ASP A 2 -14.58 47.33 6.20
C ASP A 2 -15.96 47.16 5.56
N SER A 3 -16.00 47.18 4.22
CA SER A 3 -17.18 46.80 3.45
C SER A 3 -17.63 45.40 3.87
N PRO A 4 -18.93 45.14 4.08
CA PRO A 4 -19.41 43.81 4.43
C PRO A 4 -19.08 42.86 3.29
N ARG A 5 -18.19 41.89 3.52
CA ARG A 5 -17.90 40.81 2.54
C ARG A 5 -19.20 40.06 2.26
N GLU A 6 -19.77 40.32 1.11
CA GLU A 6 -20.97 39.65 0.62
C GLU A 6 -20.71 38.13 0.63
N LYS A 7 -21.53 37.37 1.36
CA LYS A 7 -21.36 35.91 1.45
C LYS A 7 -21.67 35.31 0.08
N LYS A 8 -20.62 34.93 -0.66
CA LYS A 8 -20.74 34.24 -1.95
C LYS A 8 -21.63 33.00 -1.82
N THR A 9 -22.55 32.83 -2.77
CA THR A 9 -23.39 31.63 -2.88
C THR A 9 -22.53 30.38 -3.15
N LEU A 10 -23.04 29.19 -2.83
CA LEU A 10 -22.37 27.92 -3.10
C LEU A 10 -21.97 27.78 -4.58
N GLY A 11 -22.88 28.13 -5.49
CA GLY A 11 -22.61 28.13 -6.93
C GLY A 11 -21.51 29.10 -7.36
N ALA A 12 -21.43 30.28 -6.73
CA ALA A 12 -20.34 31.22 -6.99
C ALA A 12 -19.00 30.70 -6.47
N LYS A 13 -18.97 30.09 -5.28
CA LYS A 13 -17.76 29.47 -4.73
C LYS A 13 -17.26 28.30 -5.59
N LEU A 14 -18.15 27.46 -6.09
CA LEU A 14 -17.81 26.36 -7.01
C LEU A 14 -17.28 26.89 -8.34
N ARG A 15 -17.85 27.98 -8.85
CA ARG A 15 -17.38 28.63 -10.08
C ARG A 15 -15.98 29.23 -9.89
N ASP A 16 -15.74 29.91 -8.78
CA ASP A 16 -14.42 30.46 -8.45
C ASP A 16 -13.37 29.34 -8.33
N LEU A 17 -13.72 28.25 -7.65
CA LEU A 17 -12.86 27.06 -7.53
C LEU A 17 -12.60 26.43 -8.90
N TRP A 18 -13.62 26.36 -9.77
CA TRP A 18 -13.44 25.85 -11.12
C TRP A 18 -12.48 26.73 -11.93
N HIS A 19 -12.57 28.06 -11.82
CA HIS A 19 -11.65 28.96 -12.53
C HIS A 19 -10.24 29.02 -11.92
N TYR A 20 -10.09 28.60 -10.66
CA TYR A 20 -8.79 28.48 -10.00
C TYR A 20 -7.87 27.46 -10.67
N PHE A 21 -8.43 26.39 -11.25
CA PHE A 21 -7.67 25.36 -11.95
C PHE A 21 -7.59 25.61 -13.45
N THR A 22 -6.43 25.32 -14.03
CA THR A 22 -6.20 25.36 -15.48
C THR A 22 -6.93 24.22 -16.17
N THR A 23 -7.14 24.33 -17.48
CA THR A 23 -7.74 23.25 -18.28
C THR A 23 -6.94 21.95 -18.18
N TYR A 24 -5.61 22.03 -18.15
CA TYR A 24 -4.74 20.87 -17.97
C TYR A 24 -4.96 20.19 -16.61
N GLU A 25 -4.94 20.98 -15.52
CA GLU A 25 -5.15 20.47 -14.15
C GLU A 25 -6.52 19.77 -14.01
N LYS A 26 -7.57 20.29 -14.68
CA LYS A 26 -8.90 19.68 -14.69
C LYS A 26 -8.94 18.37 -15.46
N ILE A 27 -8.37 18.34 -16.67
CA ILE A 27 -8.33 17.13 -17.50
C ILE A 27 -7.54 16.05 -16.76
N TRP A 28 -6.41 16.40 -16.18
CA TRP A 28 -5.59 15.49 -15.37
C TRP A 28 -6.39 14.94 -14.18
N PHE A 29 -7.01 15.81 -13.37
CA PHE A 29 -7.84 15.38 -12.24
C PHE A 29 -8.95 14.42 -12.65
N LEU A 30 -9.73 14.78 -13.68
CA LEU A 30 -10.82 13.94 -14.18
C LEU A 30 -10.32 12.63 -14.78
N SER A 31 -9.14 12.61 -15.41
CA SER A 31 -8.57 11.38 -15.98
C SER A 31 -8.22 10.36 -14.88
N ILE A 32 -7.69 10.83 -13.74
CA ILE A 32 -7.39 9.96 -12.60
C ILE A 32 -8.70 9.43 -11.97
N LEU A 33 -9.73 10.27 -11.86
CA LEU A 33 -11.03 9.82 -11.33
C LEU A 33 -11.69 8.76 -12.21
N ILE A 34 -11.72 8.96 -13.53
CA ILE A 34 -12.28 7.99 -14.47
C ILE A 34 -11.48 6.68 -14.40
N LEU A 35 -10.15 6.77 -14.28
CA LEU A 35 -9.30 5.59 -14.18
C LEU A 35 -9.56 4.83 -12.87
N ALA A 36 -9.72 5.53 -11.75
CA ALA A 36 -9.98 4.91 -10.44
C ALA A 36 -11.34 4.19 -10.42
N ILE A 37 -12.37 4.82 -11.00
CA ILE A 37 -13.69 4.18 -11.15
C ILE A 37 -13.57 2.94 -12.04
N THR A 38 -12.86 3.03 -13.17
CA THR A 38 -12.62 1.89 -14.06
C THR A 38 -11.92 0.74 -13.32
N PHE A 39 -10.86 1.04 -12.56
CA PHE A 39 -10.12 0.05 -11.78
C PHE A 39 -11.00 -0.60 -10.70
N ALA A 40 -11.91 0.15 -10.08
CA ALA A 40 -12.84 -0.41 -9.10
C ALA A 40 -13.80 -1.45 -9.69
N PHE A 41 -14.03 -1.46 -11.01
CA PHE A 41 -14.81 -2.49 -11.71
C PHE A 41 -13.95 -3.59 -12.32
N LEU A 42 -12.75 -3.27 -12.82
CA LEU A 42 -11.87 -4.25 -13.45
C LEU A 42 -11.12 -5.11 -12.43
N PHE A 43 -10.79 -4.53 -11.28
CA PHE A 43 -10.05 -5.15 -10.18
C PHE A 43 -10.80 -4.81 -8.89
N PRO A 44 -12.00 -5.37 -8.69
CA PRO A 44 -12.74 -5.16 -7.46
C PRO A 44 -11.93 -5.72 -6.29
N GLU A 45 -12.01 -5.05 -5.14
CA GLU A 45 -11.56 -5.67 -3.89
C GLU A 45 -12.46 -6.89 -3.63
N THR A 46 -11.87 -8.02 -3.22
CA THR A 46 -12.59 -9.26 -2.89
C THR A 46 -12.32 -9.69 -1.45
N ASP A 47 -13.25 -10.47 -0.89
CA ASP A 47 -13.14 -11.19 0.38
C ASP A 47 -13.07 -12.70 0.19
N ASP A 48 -12.60 -13.13 -0.99
CA ASP A 48 -12.48 -14.53 -1.34
C ASP A 48 -11.59 -15.26 -0.30
N PRO A 49 -12.06 -16.36 0.28
CA PRO A 49 -11.30 -17.07 1.31
C PRO A 49 -10.13 -17.82 0.68
N THR A 50 -9.02 -17.91 1.41
CA THR A 50 -7.99 -18.91 1.10
C THR A 50 -8.33 -20.22 1.82
N TYR A 51 -7.74 -21.32 1.38
CA TYR A 51 -8.00 -22.64 1.94
C TYR A 51 -6.72 -23.30 2.41
N THR A 52 -6.75 -23.98 3.55
CA THR A 52 -5.63 -24.80 4.04
C THR A 52 -5.98 -26.27 3.97
N LEU A 53 -5.11 -27.06 3.33
CA LEU A 53 -5.11 -28.52 3.42
C LEU A 53 -3.99 -28.98 4.37
N GLU A 54 -4.35 -29.62 5.47
CA GLU A 54 -3.41 -30.15 6.46
C GLU A 54 -3.10 -31.63 6.17
N PHE A 55 -1.81 -32.01 6.22
CA PHE A 55 -1.36 -33.40 6.30
C PHE A 55 -0.75 -33.64 7.68
N ASN A 56 -1.30 -34.62 8.38
CA ASN A 56 -0.97 -34.95 9.77
C ASN A 56 -0.30 -36.33 9.89
N GLY A 57 0.53 -36.51 10.92
CA GLY A 57 1.12 -37.81 11.24
C GLY A 57 2.15 -38.30 10.23
N LEU A 58 2.90 -37.36 9.64
CA LEU A 58 3.85 -37.64 8.59
C LEU A 58 5.02 -38.50 9.07
N ALA A 59 5.44 -39.45 8.23
CA ALA A 59 6.64 -40.24 8.46
C ALA A 59 7.90 -39.43 8.11
N ALA A 60 9.02 -39.73 8.76
CA ALA A 60 10.28 -39.07 8.43
C ALA A 60 10.72 -39.39 6.99
N CYS A 61 11.07 -38.34 6.24
CA CYS A 61 11.49 -38.38 4.86
C CYS A 61 12.69 -37.47 4.62
N GLU A 62 13.66 -37.90 3.80
CA GLU A 62 14.69 -36.96 3.33
C GLU A 62 14.25 -36.16 2.10
N ASP A 63 13.48 -36.78 1.20
CA ASP A 63 12.98 -36.17 -0.04
C ASP A 63 11.50 -36.48 -0.23
N ALA A 64 10.63 -35.58 0.20
CA ALA A 64 9.19 -35.67 -0.06
C ALA A 64 8.78 -34.87 -1.31
N THR A 65 7.71 -35.33 -1.98
CA THR A 65 7.14 -34.68 -3.16
C THR A 65 5.62 -34.50 -3.05
N LEU A 66 5.13 -33.37 -3.55
CA LEU A 66 3.71 -33.09 -3.72
C LEU A 66 3.35 -33.27 -5.19
N ASN A 67 2.26 -33.98 -5.45
CA ASN A 67 1.75 -34.21 -6.79
C ASN A 67 0.27 -33.80 -6.89
N PHE A 68 -0.03 -32.89 -7.81
CA PHE A 68 -1.34 -32.27 -8.03
C PHE A 68 -2.11 -32.91 -9.20
N ASN A 69 -1.78 -34.15 -9.58
CA ASN A 69 -2.49 -34.85 -10.64
C ASN A 69 -3.96 -35.11 -10.27
N GLY A 70 -4.86 -34.75 -11.19
CA GLY A 70 -6.30 -34.96 -11.06
C GLY A 70 -7.07 -33.74 -10.54
N ILE A 71 -6.47 -32.56 -10.62
CA ILE A 71 -7.16 -31.27 -10.49
C ILE A 71 -7.95 -30.98 -11.77
N GLU A 72 -9.08 -30.28 -11.63
CA GLU A 72 -9.94 -29.90 -12.76
C GLU A 72 -9.75 -28.43 -13.16
N ASP A 73 -9.48 -27.56 -12.19
CA ASP A 73 -9.32 -26.12 -12.38
C ASP A 73 -7.95 -25.64 -11.88
N ALA A 74 -7.57 -24.43 -12.32
CA ALA A 74 -6.36 -23.78 -11.86
C ALA A 74 -6.53 -23.23 -10.44
N PHE A 75 -5.44 -23.22 -9.69
CA PHE A 75 -5.39 -22.60 -8.37
C PHE A 75 -3.99 -22.05 -8.12
N ILE A 76 -3.89 -21.10 -7.21
CA ILE A 76 -2.64 -20.47 -6.78
C ILE A 76 -2.22 -21.09 -5.46
N ILE A 77 -0.98 -21.55 -5.37
CA ILE A 77 -0.39 -21.94 -4.09
C ILE A 77 0.18 -20.68 -3.42
N ASP A 78 -0.35 -20.36 -2.25
CA ASP A 78 0.09 -19.21 -1.44
C ASP A 78 1.28 -19.58 -0.57
N SER A 79 1.20 -20.74 0.09
CA SER A 79 2.20 -21.15 1.06
C SER A 79 2.26 -22.65 1.27
N LEU A 80 3.44 -23.12 1.65
CA LEU A 80 3.64 -24.47 2.15
C LEU A 80 4.44 -24.41 3.45
N THR A 81 3.79 -24.68 4.57
CA THR A 81 4.37 -24.52 5.90
C THR A 81 4.50 -25.86 6.59
N LEU A 82 5.70 -26.16 7.08
CA LEU A 82 5.97 -27.32 7.90
C LEU A 82 6.01 -26.92 9.37
N VAL A 83 5.13 -27.52 10.17
CA VAL A 83 5.03 -27.24 11.61
C VAL A 83 5.68 -28.40 12.38
N GLY A 84 6.80 -28.10 13.02
CA GLY A 84 7.53 -29.04 13.87
C GLY A 84 6.77 -29.42 15.13
N LYS A 85 7.20 -30.51 15.80
CA LYS A 85 6.60 -30.97 17.07
C LYS A 85 6.68 -29.95 18.22
N ASP A 86 7.65 -29.05 18.17
CA ASP A 86 7.84 -27.92 19.08
C ASP A 86 6.93 -26.73 18.75
N GLY A 87 6.19 -26.78 17.64
CA GLY A 87 5.35 -25.71 17.13
C GLY A 87 6.11 -24.68 16.30
N GLU A 88 7.39 -24.93 15.95
CA GLU A 88 8.12 -24.05 15.05
C GLU A 88 7.61 -24.22 13.62
N GLU A 89 7.21 -23.11 13.00
CA GLU A 89 6.73 -23.08 11.61
C GLU A 89 7.88 -22.75 10.66
N THR A 90 8.11 -23.62 9.68
CA THR A 90 9.13 -23.43 8.64
C THR A 90 8.45 -23.42 7.27
N GLU A 91 8.55 -22.29 6.56
CA GLU A 91 8.10 -22.16 5.18
C GLU A 91 9.04 -22.95 4.25
N LEU A 92 8.46 -23.84 3.44
CA LEU A 92 9.21 -24.69 2.51
C LEU A 92 9.23 -24.05 1.12
N ALA A 93 10.42 -23.96 0.53
CA ALA A 93 10.54 -23.59 -0.87
C ALA A 93 10.03 -24.72 -1.76
N LEU A 94 9.12 -24.40 -2.67
CA LEU A 94 8.68 -25.34 -3.70
C LEU A 94 9.74 -25.42 -4.79
N VAL A 95 10.33 -26.59 -4.98
CA VAL A 95 11.23 -26.83 -6.12
C VAL A 95 10.44 -27.59 -7.18
N SER A 96 10.20 -26.93 -8.30
CA SER A 96 9.55 -27.58 -9.45
C SER A 96 10.36 -28.77 -9.95
N ALA A 97 9.73 -29.68 -10.71
CA ALA A 97 10.37 -30.90 -11.20
C ALA A 97 11.67 -30.67 -12.02
N ASP A 98 11.88 -29.47 -12.58
CA ASP A 98 13.07 -29.09 -13.34
C ASP A 98 14.22 -28.50 -12.47
N GLY A 99 14.02 -28.40 -11.15
CA GLY A 99 15.01 -27.93 -10.20
C GLY A 99 15.01 -26.42 -9.96
N LYS A 100 14.03 -25.67 -10.49
CA LYS A 100 13.89 -24.25 -10.19
C LYS A 100 13.14 -24.04 -8.86
N GLU A 101 13.80 -23.38 -7.92
CA GLU A 101 13.19 -22.87 -6.68
C GLU A 101 12.13 -21.82 -7.03
N ILE A 102 10.96 -21.96 -6.43
CA ILE A 102 9.82 -21.06 -6.55
C ILE A 102 9.82 -20.19 -5.30
N THR A 103 9.84 -18.88 -5.52
CA THR A 103 9.98 -17.84 -4.50
C THR A 103 8.79 -16.87 -4.48
N GLU A 104 7.77 -17.11 -5.30
CA GLU A 104 6.56 -16.28 -5.49
C GLU A 104 5.31 -17.18 -5.63
N GLU A 105 4.12 -16.61 -5.42
CA GLU A 105 2.81 -17.24 -5.67
C GLU A 105 2.79 -17.95 -7.03
N TYR A 106 2.42 -19.23 -7.05
CA TYR A 106 2.54 -20.05 -8.25
C TYR A 106 1.22 -20.72 -8.62
N THR A 107 0.76 -20.46 -9.84
CA THR A 107 -0.44 -21.05 -10.40
C THR A 107 -0.17 -22.48 -10.86
N VAL A 108 -0.87 -23.44 -10.25
CA VAL A 108 -0.94 -24.81 -10.74
C VAL A 108 -2.05 -24.90 -11.77
N THR A 109 -1.75 -25.47 -12.94
CA THR A 109 -2.74 -25.63 -14.00
C THR A 109 -2.85 -27.10 -14.42
N PRO A 110 -4.06 -27.62 -14.66
CA PRO A 110 -4.26 -29.02 -15.05
C PRO A 110 -3.53 -29.38 -16.35
N ASP A 111 -3.38 -28.42 -17.26
CA ASP A 111 -2.78 -28.62 -18.59
C ASP A 111 -1.25 -28.57 -18.60
N ASP A 112 -0.59 -28.04 -17.56
CA ASP A 112 0.87 -27.97 -17.48
C ASP A 112 1.46 -29.03 -16.54
N ALA A 113 1.94 -30.13 -17.14
CA ALA A 113 2.61 -31.21 -16.44
C ALA A 113 3.85 -30.78 -15.62
N ARG A 114 4.43 -29.60 -15.89
CA ARG A 114 5.56 -29.05 -15.11
C ARG A 114 5.11 -28.45 -13.77
N SER A 115 3.85 -28.04 -13.69
CA SER A 115 3.22 -27.48 -12.49
C SER A 115 2.60 -28.54 -11.57
N LEU A 116 2.61 -29.82 -11.96
CA LEU A 116 1.90 -30.85 -11.21
C LEU A 116 2.75 -31.56 -10.15
N VAL A 117 4.07 -31.36 -10.12
CA VAL A 117 4.96 -32.08 -9.17
C VAL A 117 6.02 -31.16 -8.58
N TYR A 118 6.08 -31.11 -7.25
CA TYR A 118 7.03 -30.30 -6.50
C TYR A 118 7.78 -31.12 -5.45
N ARG A 119 9.03 -30.72 -5.19
CA ARG A 119 9.85 -31.27 -4.11
C ARG A 119 9.83 -30.31 -2.93
N ILE A 120 9.65 -30.86 -1.74
CA ILE A 120 9.45 -30.11 -0.49
C ILE A 120 10.57 -30.40 0.53
N GLY A 121 11.48 -31.31 0.20
CA GLY A 121 12.67 -31.61 1.00
C GLY A 121 12.39 -32.53 2.17
N LYS A 122 13.11 -32.31 3.28
CA LYS A 122 13.12 -33.18 4.45
C LYS A 122 11.91 -32.92 5.36
N ILE A 123 11.23 -34.00 5.76
CA ILE A 123 10.14 -34.01 6.74
C ILE A 123 10.59 -34.88 7.91
N ASN A 124 10.41 -34.44 9.16
CA ASN A 124 10.66 -35.28 10.32
C ASN A 124 9.39 -36.00 10.78
N GLU A 125 9.59 -37.06 11.56
CA GLU A 125 8.46 -37.87 12.04
C GLU A 125 7.54 -37.05 12.95
N GLY A 126 6.27 -36.99 12.60
CA GLY A 126 5.20 -36.30 13.32
C GLY A 126 5.17 -34.79 13.11
N ASP A 127 5.89 -34.27 12.10
CA ASP A 127 5.67 -32.93 11.58
C ASP A 127 4.28 -32.85 10.90
N LYS A 128 3.77 -31.62 10.80
CA LYS A 128 2.54 -31.32 10.05
C LYS A 128 2.88 -30.51 8.82
N LEU A 129 2.21 -30.77 7.71
CA LEU A 129 2.35 -30.00 6.49
C LEU A 129 1.04 -29.26 6.20
N LEU A 130 1.11 -27.95 6.08
CA LEU A 130 -0.01 -27.07 5.76
C LEU A 130 0.20 -26.53 4.35
N LEU A 131 -0.72 -26.83 3.44
CA LEU A 131 -0.76 -26.26 2.09
C LEU A 131 -1.86 -25.22 2.04
N GLU A 132 -1.51 -23.95 1.84
CA GLU A 132 -2.47 -22.87 1.62
C GLU A 132 -2.59 -22.54 0.14
N PHE A 133 -3.82 -22.36 -0.33
CA PHE A 133 -4.10 -22.10 -1.73
C PHE A 133 -5.40 -21.32 -1.95
N GLU A 134 -5.46 -20.64 -3.09
CA GLU A 134 -6.61 -19.88 -3.59
C GLU A 134 -7.09 -20.45 -4.94
N PRO A 135 -8.37 -20.85 -5.10
CA PRO A 135 -8.90 -21.31 -6.38
C PRO A 135 -9.06 -20.14 -7.37
N ASP A 136 -8.76 -20.37 -8.65
CA ASP A 136 -8.91 -19.35 -9.73
C ASP A 136 -10.38 -19.24 -10.22
N GLY A 137 -11.32 -20.00 -9.63
CA GLY A 137 -12.73 -20.07 -10.04
C GLY A 137 -13.70 -20.39 -8.88
N GLU A 138 -15.01 -20.46 -9.17
CA GLU A 138 -16.07 -20.64 -8.17
C GLU A 138 -16.01 -21.99 -7.43
N SER A 139 -15.51 -23.04 -8.10
CA SER A 139 -15.30 -24.37 -7.53
C SER A 139 -14.02 -24.94 -8.10
N THR A 140 -13.24 -25.63 -7.27
CA THR A 140 -12.03 -26.34 -7.70
C THR A 140 -11.93 -27.65 -6.94
N LEU A 141 -11.87 -28.76 -7.69
CA LEU A 141 -11.50 -30.06 -7.16
C LEU A 141 -9.98 -30.12 -7.01
N LEU A 142 -9.49 -29.98 -5.78
CA LEU A 142 -8.09 -30.11 -5.46
C LEU A 142 -7.76 -31.56 -5.11
N CYS A 143 -6.86 -32.21 -5.85
CA CYS A 143 -6.32 -33.52 -5.51
C CYS A 143 -4.80 -33.43 -5.29
N VAL A 144 -4.36 -33.63 -4.06
CA VAL A 144 -2.95 -33.59 -3.66
C VAL A 144 -2.49 -34.98 -3.21
N THR A 145 -1.41 -35.46 -3.79
CA THR A 145 -0.73 -36.70 -3.38
C THR A 145 0.64 -36.35 -2.83
N LEU A 146 0.80 -36.51 -1.52
CA LEU A 146 2.08 -36.43 -0.84
C LEU A 146 2.78 -37.79 -0.94
N THR A 147 3.98 -37.82 -1.52
CA THR A 147 4.81 -39.03 -1.62
C THR A 147 6.07 -38.86 -0.80
N CYS A 148 6.33 -39.81 0.08
CA CYS A 148 7.55 -39.90 0.87
C CYS A 148 8.14 -41.32 0.73
N GLY A 149 9.22 -41.45 -0.05
CA GLY A 149 9.82 -42.76 -0.33
C GLY A 149 8.82 -43.71 -0.99
N GLU A 150 8.49 -44.83 -0.32
CA GLU A 150 7.49 -45.81 -0.78
C GLU A 150 6.06 -45.51 -0.30
N ASN A 151 5.89 -44.58 0.63
CA ASN A 151 4.57 -44.22 1.17
C ASN A 151 3.97 -43.08 0.36
N SER A 152 2.69 -43.18 0.01
CA SER A 152 1.93 -42.08 -0.59
C SER A 152 0.60 -41.90 0.12
N GLU A 153 0.25 -40.65 0.37
CA GLU A 153 -1.02 -40.23 0.93
C GLU A 153 -1.69 -39.28 -0.06
N ARG A 154 -2.92 -39.60 -0.47
CA ARG A 154 -3.70 -38.79 -1.40
C ARG A 154 -4.92 -38.22 -0.69
N ARG A 155 -5.12 -36.92 -0.85
CA ARG A 155 -6.28 -36.17 -0.36
C ARG A 155 -6.91 -35.44 -1.53
N CYS A 156 -8.22 -35.55 -1.66
CA CYS A 156 -8.99 -34.80 -2.66
C CYS A 156 -10.09 -34.05 -1.94
N VAL A 157 -10.25 -32.77 -2.24
CA VAL A 157 -11.24 -31.89 -1.62
C VAL A 157 -11.87 -31.04 -2.71
N ASP A 158 -13.20 -30.98 -2.69
CA ASP A 158 -13.96 -30.00 -3.45
C ASP A 158 -14.17 -28.77 -2.56
N THR A 159 -13.75 -27.60 -3.04
CA THR A 159 -13.81 -26.33 -2.29
C THR A 159 -15.25 -25.90 -1.97
N GLU A 160 -16.22 -26.21 -2.83
CA GLU A 160 -17.64 -25.90 -2.61
C GLU A 160 -18.21 -26.80 -1.49
N GLU A 161 -17.95 -28.11 -1.58
CA GLU A 161 -18.40 -29.09 -0.57
C GLU A 161 -17.77 -28.82 0.81
N ALA A 162 -16.49 -28.43 0.82
CA ALA A 162 -15.74 -28.24 2.04
C ALA A 162 -16.07 -26.93 2.76
N ALA A 163 -16.47 -25.88 2.03
CA ALA A 163 -17.01 -24.65 2.60
C ALA A 163 -18.35 -24.89 3.34
N GLU A 164 -19.16 -25.84 2.89
CA GLU A 164 -20.47 -26.15 3.49
C GLU A 164 -20.39 -27.12 4.68
N THR A 165 -19.48 -28.10 4.63
CA THR A 165 -19.53 -29.26 5.54
C THR A 165 -18.42 -29.32 6.58
N GLY A 166 -17.34 -28.53 6.42
CA GLY A 166 -16.17 -28.58 7.30
C GLY A 166 -15.49 -29.95 7.24
N VAL A 167 -14.67 -30.18 6.22
CA VAL A 167 -13.93 -31.44 6.05
C VAL A 167 -12.72 -31.44 6.99
N GLY A 168 -12.56 -32.47 7.84
CA GLY A 168 -11.75 -32.39 9.07
C GLY A 168 -10.29 -31.92 8.97
N ASP A 169 -9.61 -32.16 7.84
CA ASP A 169 -8.22 -31.71 7.61
C ASP A 169 -8.14 -30.57 6.57
N PHE A 170 -9.27 -29.92 6.31
CA PHE A 170 -9.42 -28.79 5.39
C PHE A 170 -10.04 -27.61 6.13
N TYR A 171 -9.43 -26.45 5.99
CA TYR A 171 -9.85 -25.24 6.68
C TYR A 171 -10.12 -24.14 5.67
N VAL A 172 -11.24 -23.42 5.86
CA VAL A 172 -11.51 -22.17 5.15
C VAL A 172 -10.96 -21.02 5.98
N ASN A 173 -10.10 -20.21 5.38
CA ASN A 173 -9.49 -19.03 5.99
C ASN A 173 -10.12 -17.76 5.42
N PRO A 174 -11.25 -17.30 5.97
CA PRO A 174 -11.89 -16.09 5.48
C PRO A 174 -10.98 -14.87 5.69
N LEU A 175 -10.91 -14.00 4.68
CA LEU A 175 -10.43 -12.64 4.85
C LEU A 175 -11.41 -11.89 5.77
N ASN A 176 -11.14 -11.94 7.07
CA ASN A 176 -11.99 -11.36 8.11
C ASN A 176 -11.90 -9.83 8.11
N TYR A 177 -12.39 -9.18 7.05
CA TYR A 177 -12.56 -7.73 7.02
C TYR A 177 -13.55 -7.29 8.11
N LEU A 178 -13.27 -6.15 8.75
CA LEU A 178 -14.14 -5.60 9.79
C LEU A 178 -15.48 -5.08 9.23
N VAL A 179 -15.53 -4.85 7.92
CA VAL A 179 -16.68 -4.31 7.19
C VAL A 179 -16.81 -4.98 5.82
N PRO A 180 -18.00 -4.94 5.19
CA PRO A 180 -18.15 -5.44 3.83
C PRO A 180 -17.20 -4.75 2.85
N VAL A 181 -16.70 -5.52 1.88
CA VAL A 181 -15.68 -5.07 0.92
C VAL A 181 -16.09 -3.84 0.10
N PHE A 182 -17.38 -3.70 -0.22
CA PHE A 182 -17.86 -2.50 -0.93
C PHE A 182 -17.62 -1.19 -0.15
N VAL A 183 -17.57 -1.24 1.19
CA VAL A 183 -17.25 -0.08 2.04
C VAL A 183 -15.78 0.30 1.86
N ILE A 184 -14.90 -0.68 1.77
CA ILE A 184 -13.46 -0.50 1.54
C ILE A 184 -13.24 0.12 0.16
N THR A 185 -13.87 -0.43 -0.88
CA THR A 185 -13.84 0.14 -2.24
C THR A 185 -14.31 1.59 -2.28
N LEU A 186 -15.39 1.92 -1.54
CA LEU A 186 -15.86 3.31 -1.44
C LEU A 186 -14.82 4.21 -0.77
N LEU A 187 -14.18 3.74 0.31
CA LEU A 187 -13.12 4.47 0.98
C LEU A 187 -11.92 4.71 0.07
N TYR A 188 -11.47 3.71 -0.71
CA TYR A 188 -10.39 3.90 -1.69
C TYR A 188 -10.76 4.95 -2.74
N LEU A 189 -12.01 4.97 -3.23
CA LEU A 189 -12.45 5.99 -4.19
C LEU A 189 -12.50 7.39 -3.57
N ILE A 190 -12.97 7.51 -2.33
CA ILE A 190 -12.94 8.77 -1.58
C ILE A 190 -11.49 9.22 -1.41
N ASP A 191 -10.62 8.30 -1.03
CA ASP A 191 -9.21 8.53 -0.80
C ASP A 191 -8.55 9.09 -2.06
N VAL A 192 -8.74 8.44 -3.21
CA VAL A 192 -8.26 8.93 -4.51
C VAL A 192 -8.72 10.37 -4.77
N ILE A 193 -10.00 10.67 -4.56
CA ILE A 193 -10.54 12.01 -4.81
C ILE A 193 -9.91 13.05 -3.88
N THR A 194 -9.88 12.79 -2.58
CA THR A 194 -9.39 13.74 -1.57
C THR A 194 -7.89 13.96 -1.71
N ASN A 195 -7.13 12.90 -1.95
CA ASN A 195 -5.68 12.97 -2.03
C ASN A 195 -5.22 13.70 -3.29
N ILE A 196 -5.76 13.36 -4.46
CA ILE A 196 -5.42 14.04 -5.71
C ILE A 196 -5.80 15.53 -5.65
N ALA A 197 -6.90 15.87 -4.97
CA ALA A 197 -7.26 17.28 -4.73
C ALA A 197 -6.26 17.98 -3.80
N CYS A 198 -5.84 17.33 -2.72
CA CYS A 198 -4.82 17.85 -1.79
C CYS A 198 -3.50 18.13 -2.52
N GLU A 199 -3.03 17.14 -3.29
CA GLU A 199 -1.82 17.16 -4.10
C GLU A 199 -1.79 18.31 -5.12
N LEU A 200 -2.92 18.53 -5.78
CA LEU A 200 -3.05 19.63 -6.74
C LEU A 200 -3.03 21.01 -6.05
N LEU A 201 -3.53 21.11 -4.82
CA LEU A 201 -3.50 22.35 -4.04
C LEU A 201 -2.08 22.67 -3.54
N ILE A 202 -1.33 21.67 -3.05
CA ILE A 202 0.05 21.88 -2.59
C ILE A 202 1.01 22.18 -3.74
N SER A 203 0.81 21.60 -4.93
CA SER A 203 1.58 21.98 -6.13
C SER A 203 1.36 23.44 -6.52
N LYS A 204 0.16 23.98 -6.23
CA LYS A 204 -0.21 25.39 -6.35
C LYS A 204 0.14 26.25 -5.13
N GLN A 205 0.86 25.73 -4.14
CA GLN A 205 1.24 26.45 -2.91
C GLN A 205 0.03 27.01 -2.13
N SER A 206 -1.14 26.40 -2.28
CA SER A 206 -2.37 26.81 -1.60
C SER A 206 -2.39 26.29 -0.17
N LYS A 207 -2.59 27.19 0.79
CA LYS A 207 -2.77 26.81 2.21
C LYS A 207 -4.01 25.95 2.47
N TRP A 208 -4.99 25.95 1.55
CA TRP A 208 -6.19 25.12 1.69
C TRP A 208 -5.88 23.63 1.52
N ASN A 209 -4.70 23.26 1.01
CA ASN A 209 -4.25 21.87 0.97
C ASN A 209 -4.35 21.23 2.36
N PHE A 210 -3.92 21.89 3.44
CA PHE A 210 -3.92 21.30 4.80
C PHE A 210 -5.32 20.98 5.32
N ILE A 211 -6.35 21.71 4.88
CA ILE A 211 -7.74 21.40 5.28
C ILE A 211 -8.26 20.19 4.52
N VAL A 212 -7.90 20.06 3.24
CA VAL A 212 -8.22 18.88 2.43
C VAL A 212 -7.40 17.67 2.92
N SER A 213 -6.16 17.89 3.33
CA SER A 213 -5.26 16.91 3.94
C SER A 213 -5.89 16.28 5.18
N LEU A 214 -6.50 17.06 6.08
CA LEU A 214 -7.23 16.46 7.20
C LEU A 214 -8.34 15.47 6.79
N ALA A 215 -9.00 15.68 5.63
CA ALA A 215 -9.97 14.72 5.11
C ALA A 215 -9.32 13.47 4.52
N VAL A 216 -8.13 13.64 3.89
CA VAL A 216 -7.26 12.53 3.49
C VAL A 216 -6.88 11.70 4.70
N GLU A 217 -6.28 12.31 5.71
CA GLU A 217 -5.76 11.61 6.89
C GLU A 217 -6.86 10.80 7.59
N ILE A 218 -8.08 11.36 7.70
CA ILE A 218 -9.23 10.63 8.25
C ILE A 218 -9.58 9.40 7.40
N THR A 219 -9.56 9.54 6.07
CA THR A 219 -9.87 8.44 5.15
C THR A 219 -8.79 7.35 5.22
N GLU A 220 -7.52 7.73 5.24
CA GLU A 220 -6.39 6.80 5.38
C GLU A 220 -6.39 6.08 6.74
N ILE A 221 -6.71 6.77 7.84
CA ILE A 221 -6.91 6.13 9.16
C ILE A 221 -7.98 5.05 9.08
N LEU A 222 -9.14 5.36 8.47
CA LEU A 222 -10.23 4.40 8.33
C LEU A 222 -9.80 3.20 7.51
N ILE A 223 -9.12 3.41 6.38
CA ILE A 223 -8.58 2.34 5.53
C ILE A 223 -7.59 1.46 6.32
N CYS A 224 -6.61 2.05 7.01
CA CYS A 224 -5.61 1.30 7.77
C CYS A 224 -6.25 0.45 8.89
N ILE A 225 -7.25 0.99 9.60
CA ILE A 225 -7.96 0.27 10.67
C ILE A 225 -8.82 -0.86 10.10
N LEU A 226 -9.61 -0.57 9.06
CA LEU A 226 -10.58 -1.51 8.51
C LEU A 226 -9.94 -2.67 7.76
N CYS A 227 -8.83 -2.40 7.06
CA CYS A 227 -8.01 -3.43 6.42
C CYS A 227 -6.94 -4.01 7.36
N ALA A 228 -6.81 -3.50 8.60
CA ALA A 228 -5.85 -3.91 9.62
C ALA A 228 -4.40 -4.02 9.10
N TYR A 229 -3.91 -2.99 8.41
CA TYR A 229 -2.57 -2.94 7.84
C TYR A 229 -1.91 -1.58 8.05
N ARG A 230 -0.58 -1.52 7.85
CA ARG A 230 0.23 -0.29 7.93
C ARG A 230 0.14 0.47 9.25
N PHE A 231 0.46 -0.21 10.35
CA PHE A 231 0.34 0.35 11.70
C PHE A 231 1.29 1.53 11.99
N ALA A 232 2.47 1.59 11.39
CA ALA A 232 3.36 2.74 11.58
C ALA A 232 2.82 3.98 10.85
N THR A 233 2.31 3.82 9.63
CA THR A 233 1.61 4.91 8.95
C THR A 233 0.37 5.35 9.73
N LEU A 234 -0.48 4.43 10.19
CA LEU A 234 -1.64 4.76 11.04
C LEU A 234 -1.24 5.60 12.27
N ALA A 235 -0.23 5.15 13.01
CA ALA A 235 0.22 5.84 14.21
C ALA A 235 0.78 7.24 13.89
N LEU A 236 1.57 7.38 12.83
CA LEU A 236 2.14 8.68 12.43
C LEU A 236 1.10 9.61 11.83
N THR A 237 0.09 9.11 11.12
CA THR A 237 -1.01 9.93 10.63
C THR A 237 -1.72 10.62 11.80
N ILE A 238 -2.00 9.87 12.88
CA ILE A 238 -2.66 10.40 14.08
C ILE A 238 -1.74 11.34 14.87
N LEU A 239 -0.51 10.89 15.16
CA LEU A 239 0.37 11.55 16.12
C LEU A 239 1.24 12.66 15.50
N PHE A 240 1.49 12.60 14.20
CA PHE A 240 2.38 13.52 13.50
C PHE A 240 1.66 14.33 12.42
N TRP A 241 0.96 13.69 11.47
CA TRP A 241 0.38 14.42 10.33
C TRP A 241 -0.72 15.38 10.72
N ILE A 242 -1.71 14.96 11.52
CA ILE A 242 -2.78 15.85 11.96
C ILE A 242 -2.22 17.11 12.68
N PRO A 243 -1.32 16.99 13.69
CA PRO A 243 -0.67 18.16 14.27
C PRO A 243 0.16 18.97 13.27
N CYS A 244 0.90 18.30 12.38
CA CYS A 244 1.75 18.94 11.38
C CYS A 244 0.93 19.78 10.40
N ASP A 245 -0.21 19.30 9.92
CA ASP A 245 -1.09 20.01 9.00
C ASP A 245 -1.69 21.26 9.62
N ILE A 246 -2.15 21.16 10.88
CA ILE A 246 -2.66 22.31 11.62
C ILE A 246 -1.57 23.37 11.77
N MET A 247 -0.36 22.96 12.16
CA MET A 247 0.79 23.86 12.29
C MET A 247 1.21 24.46 10.95
N SER A 248 1.21 23.67 9.89
CA SER A 248 1.53 24.08 8.53
C SER A 248 0.55 25.11 8.02
N PHE A 249 -0.76 24.91 8.23
CA PHE A 249 -1.77 25.91 7.91
C PHE A 249 -1.51 27.26 8.59
N ILE A 250 -1.17 27.24 9.89
CA ILE A 250 -0.87 28.45 10.65
C ILE A 250 0.40 29.15 10.12
N ILE A 251 1.48 28.41 9.89
CA ILE A 251 2.75 28.95 9.41
C ILE A 251 2.62 29.51 8.00
N TRP A 252 1.95 28.79 7.10
CA TRP A 252 1.74 29.21 5.72
C TRP A 252 0.86 30.45 5.65
N ASN A 253 -0.18 30.52 6.48
CA ASN A 253 -1.04 31.71 6.56
C ASN A 253 -0.29 32.98 7.04
N ARG A 254 0.83 32.82 7.76
CA ARG A 254 1.71 33.93 8.19
C ARG A 254 2.74 34.35 7.14
N HIS A 255 2.86 33.63 6.01
CA HIS A 255 3.84 33.92 4.97
C HIS A 255 3.24 34.01 3.55
N PRO A 256 2.21 34.86 3.33
CA PRO A 256 1.66 35.06 2.00
C PRO A 256 2.70 35.72 1.06
N ASP A 257 2.66 35.34 -0.21
CA ASP A 257 3.42 36.00 -1.27
C ASP A 257 2.91 37.45 -1.50
N LYS A 258 3.83 38.37 -1.78
CA LYS A 258 3.55 39.81 -1.91
C LYS A 258 2.77 40.17 -3.18
N ARG A 259 2.87 39.39 -4.26
CA ARG A 259 2.19 39.62 -5.56
C ARG A 259 0.90 38.79 -5.67
N GLN A 260 0.88 37.57 -5.14
CA GLN A 260 -0.29 36.70 -5.11
C GLN A 260 -0.52 36.18 -3.69
N SER A 261 -1.34 36.89 -2.89
CA SER A 261 -1.60 36.55 -1.48
C SER A 261 -2.16 35.14 -1.21
N GLU A 262 -2.57 34.44 -2.28
CA GLU A 262 -3.03 33.04 -2.27
C GLU A 262 -1.87 32.01 -2.31
N LEU A 263 -0.65 32.44 -2.65
CA LEU A 263 0.57 31.61 -2.71
C LEU A 263 1.46 31.85 -1.48
N THR A 264 2.31 30.88 -1.19
CA THR A 264 3.24 30.92 -0.03
C THR A 264 4.69 30.78 -0.50
N ILE A 265 5.61 31.57 0.05
CA ILE A 265 7.03 31.57 -0.33
C ILE A 265 7.70 30.25 0.06
N VAL A 266 8.43 29.62 -0.87
CA VAL A 266 9.12 28.33 -0.69
C VAL A 266 10.65 28.46 -0.75
N LYS A 267 11.39 27.49 -0.19
CA LYS A 267 12.85 27.51 0.03
C LYS A 267 13.56 26.27 -0.53
N LYS A 268 14.89 26.32 -0.59
CA LYS A 268 15.78 25.23 -0.99
C LYS A 268 16.68 24.78 0.18
N LEU A 269 16.81 23.47 0.40
CA LEU A 269 17.65 22.89 1.44
C LEU A 269 19.16 22.95 1.10
N LYS A 270 20.04 22.81 2.11
CA LYS A 270 21.50 22.67 1.92
C LYS A 270 21.89 21.17 1.85
N PRO A 271 22.86 20.77 0.99
CA PRO A 271 23.17 19.35 0.72
C PRO A 271 23.68 18.52 1.91
N TRP A 272 24.27 19.14 2.95
CA TRP A 272 24.81 18.39 4.10
C TRP A 272 23.69 17.83 5.02
N GLN A 273 22.49 18.40 4.93
CA GLN A 273 21.33 17.97 5.72
C GLN A 273 20.78 16.63 5.23
N ASP A 274 21.10 16.23 3.99
CA ASP A 274 20.62 14.99 3.37
C ASP A 274 21.26 13.74 3.99
N LEU A 275 22.52 13.82 4.45
CA LEU A 275 23.21 12.68 5.06
C LEU A 275 22.65 12.33 6.45
N VAL A 276 22.34 13.33 7.25
CA VAL A 276 21.73 13.15 8.58
C VAL A 276 20.32 12.58 8.44
N LEU A 277 19.60 13.05 7.43
CA LEU A 277 18.26 12.58 7.11
C LEU A 277 18.24 11.11 6.70
N ALA A 278 19.15 10.71 5.80
CA ALA A 278 19.29 9.33 5.37
C ALA A 278 19.63 8.39 6.53
N ALA A 279 20.53 8.81 7.43
CA ALA A 279 20.84 8.05 8.65
C ALA A 279 19.62 7.93 9.58
N GLY A 280 18.84 9.01 9.75
CA GLY A 280 17.61 9.00 10.53
C GLY A 280 16.55 8.05 9.98
N ILE A 281 16.34 8.07 8.65
CA ILE A 281 15.43 7.14 7.97
C ILE A 281 15.88 5.70 8.19
N ALA A 282 17.16 5.39 7.98
CA ALA A 282 17.67 4.03 8.15
C ALA A 282 17.48 3.49 9.58
N VAL A 283 17.78 4.31 10.60
CA VAL A 283 17.59 3.95 12.00
C VAL A 283 16.11 3.73 12.32
N TRP A 284 15.22 4.59 11.81
CA TRP A 284 13.78 4.44 12.00
C TRP A 284 13.25 3.17 11.33
N THR A 285 13.62 2.92 10.07
CA THR A 285 13.18 1.74 9.32
C THR A 285 13.56 0.45 10.05
N VAL A 286 14.80 0.34 10.54
CA VAL A 286 15.24 -0.85 11.28
C VAL A 286 14.53 -0.94 12.64
N GLY A 287 14.50 0.15 13.40
CA GLY A 287 13.96 0.15 14.76
C GLY A 287 12.45 -0.06 14.80
N VAL A 288 11.69 0.74 14.05
CA VAL A 288 10.22 0.65 13.99
C VAL A 288 9.81 -0.62 13.24
N GLY A 289 10.49 -0.97 12.15
CA GLY A 289 10.20 -2.21 11.41
C GLY A 289 10.32 -3.45 12.31
N TYR A 290 11.40 -3.55 13.09
CA TYR A 290 11.57 -4.64 14.06
C TYR A 290 10.52 -4.63 15.18
N LEU A 291 10.05 -3.46 15.62
CA LEU A 291 8.98 -3.40 16.62
C LEU A 291 7.63 -3.86 16.05
N LEU A 292 7.36 -3.54 14.78
CA LEU A 292 6.12 -3.94 14.11
C LEU A 292 6.03 -5.46 13.90
N THR A 293 7.15 -6.17 13.73
CA THR A 293 7.12 -7.64 13.57
C THR A 293 6.63 -8.40 14.81
N PHE A 294 6.52 -7.73 15.97
CA PHE A 294 5.92 -8.33 17.16
C PHE A 294 4.39 -8.17 17.23
N ILE A 295 3.79 -7.41 16.32
CA ILE A 295 2.35 -7.23 16.27
C ILE A 295 1.77 -8.39 15.46
N ASP A 296 1.16 -9.34 16.16
CA ASP A 296 0.41 -10.41 15.53
C ASP A 296 -1.00 -9.91 15.19
N VAL A 297 -1.34 -9.92 13.90
CA VAL A 297 -2.61 -9.41 13.39
C VAL A 297 -3.40 -10.57 12.84
N GLN A 298 -4.43 -10.98 13.61
CA GLN A 298 -5.24 -12.15 13.33
C GLN A 298 -6.34 -11.91 12.26
N GLY A 299 -6.38 -10.74 11.62
CA GLY A 299 -7.46 -10.35 10.69
C GLY A 299 -7.07 -9.24 9.72
N GLY A 300 -7.95 -8.94 8.77
CA GLY A 300 -7.73 -7.95 7.71
C GLY A 300 -6.98 -8.48 6.49
N ILE A 301 -6.50 -7.57 5.64
CA ILE A 301 -5.96 -7.88 4.31
C ILE A 301 -4.64 -8.69 4.35
N LEU A 302 -4.05 -8.81 5.54
CA LEU A 302 -2.84 -9.58 5.79
C LEU A 302 -3.10 -10.86 6.60
N ALA A 303 -4.36 -11.20 6.93
CA ALA A 303 -4.67 -12.31 7.82
C ALA A 303 -3.99 -13.61 7.38
N ASN A 304 -4.10 -13.92 6.09
CA ASN A 304 -3.64 -15.16 5.48
C ASN A 304 -2.26 -15.03 4.80
N SER A 305 -1.58 -13.88 4.95
CA SER A 305 -0.26 -13.69 4.34
C SER A 305 0.85 -14.38 5.15
N ASN A 306 1.85 -14.92 4.46
CA ASN A 306 2.99 -15.58 5.10
C ASN A 306 3.80 -14.62 5.97
N ILE A 307 4.52 -15.19 6.94
CA ILE A 307 5.31 -14.41 7.91
C ILE A 307 6.41 -13.58 7.23
N THR A 308 6.99 -14.08 6.15
CA THR A 308 8.00 -13.36 5.36
C THR A 308 7.42 -12.10 4.74
N VAL A 309 6.25 -12.20 4.10
CA VAL A 309 5.54 -11.08 3.47
C VAL A 309 5.12 -10.05 4.52
N LYS A 310 4.54 -10.50 5.63
CA LYS A 310 4.18 -9.66 6.79
C LYS A 310 5.39 -8.86 7.31
N ASN A 311 6.53 -9.52 7.46
CA ASN A 311 7.76 -8.88 7.93
C ASN A 311 8.28 -7.85 6.93
N VAL A 312 8.34 -8.18 5.63
CA VAL A 312 8.74 -7.24 4.58
C VAL A 312 7.84 -6.00 4.57
N LEU A 313 6.52 -6.20 4.66
CA LEU A 313 5.55 -5.12 4.75
C LEU A 313 5.77 -4.22 5.97
N CYS A 314 6.09 -4.79 7.14
CA CYS A 314 6.41 -4.01 8.34
C CYS A 314 7.61 -3.07 8.12
N TYR A 315 8.68 -3.55 7.47
CA TYR A 315 9.84 -2.70 7.16
C TYR A 315 9.54 -1.66 6.07
N LEU A 316 8.76 -2.03 5.06
CA LEU A 316 8.33 -1.08 4.02
C LEU A 316 7.46 0.03 4.60
N ASP A 317 6.50 -0.31 5.46
CA ASP A 317 5.64 0.66 6.15
C ASP A 317 6.46 1.56 7.09
N ALA A 318 7.39 0.98 7.86
CA ALA A 318 8.31 1.76 8.69
C ALA A 318 9.14 2.75 7.85
N CYS A 319 9.64 2.32 6.68
CA CYS A 319 10.38 3.18 5.77
C CYS A 319 9.50 4.30 5.19
N ALA A 320 8.32 3.95 4.66
CA ALA A 320 7.38 4.91 4.09
C ALA A 320 6.97 5.96 5.12
N SER A 321 6.68 5.52 6.35
CA SER A 321 6.32 6.40 7.46
C SER A 321 7.47 7.34 7.87
N ALA A 322 8.72 6.87 7.89
CA ALA A 322 9.90 7.70 8.15
C ALA A 322 10.07 8.80 7.11
N VAL A 323 10.00 8.43 5.82
CA VAL A 323 10.10 9.39 4.72
C VAL A 323 8.90 10.33 4.71
N GLY A 324 7.72 9.86 5.11
CA GLY A 324 6.53 10.68 5.32
C GLY A 324 6.72 11.77 6.38
N VAL A 325 7.35 11.44 7.52
CA VAL A 325 7.70 12.44 8.56
C VAL A 325 8.64 13.51 8.01
N VAL A 326 9.67 13.08 7.28
CA VAL A 326 10.59 13.99 6.59
C VAL A 326 9.85 14.91 5.63
N ASN A 327 8.94 14.35 4.84
CA ASN A 327 8.10 15.10 3.92
C ASN A 327 7.25 16.16 4.66
N GLY A 328 6.55 15.76 5.72
CA GLY A 328 5.74 16.67 6.53
C GLY A 328 6.55 17.83 7.11
N VAL A 329 7.76 17.56 7.62
CA VAL A 329 8.68 18.62 8.09
C VAL A 329 9.10 19.56 6.95
N PHE A 330 9.38 19.03 5.76
CA PHE A 330 9.71 19.85 4.61
C PHE A 330 8.54 20.71 4.14
N ILE A 331 7.31 20.20 4.14
CA ILE A 331 6.10 20.98 3.83
C ILE A 331 5.87 22.08 4.87
N LEU A 332 5.97 21.75 6.16
CA LEU A 332 5.86 22.70 7.27
C LEU A 332 6.82 23.88 7.10
N LEU A 333 8.07 23.59 6.72
CA LEU A 333 9.14 24.56 6.52
C LEU A 333 9.19 25.15 5.09
N ARG A 334 8.31 24.69 4.19
CA ARG A 334 8.15 25.14 2.80
C ARG A 334 9.37 24.84 1.92
N TYR A 335 10.02 23.70 2.13
CA TYR A 335 11.13 23.25 1.29
C TYR A 335 10.64 22.54 0.04
N ARG A 336 11.24 22.86 -1.11
CA ARG A 336 10.95 22.20 -2.39
C ARG A 336 11.38 20.73 -2.40
N GLU A 337 12.38 20.37 -1.63
CA GLU A 337 12.88 19.00 -1.52
C GLU A 337 11.82 18.01 -1.00
N GLN A 338 10.68 18.49 -0.46
CA GLN A 338 9.51 17.69 -0.12
C GLN A 338 9.05 16.76 -1.26
N TRP A 339 9.09 17.25 -2.51
CA TRP A 339 8.72 16.44 -3.68
C TRP A 339 9.65 15.23 -3.89
N ILE A 340 10.91 15.28 -3.44
CA ILE A 340 11.82 14.13 -3.53
C ILE A 340 11.41 13.07 -2.52
N ALA A 341 11.10 13.48 -1.29
CA ALA A 341 10.56 12.58 -0.27
C ALA A 341 9.24 11.94 -0.75
N TRP A 342 8.40 12.73 -1.43
CA TRP A 342 7.13 12.24 -1.97
C TRP A 342 7.28 11.21 -3.08
N TYR A 343 8.26 11.33 -3.98
CA TYR A 343 8.56 10.24 -4.94
C TYR A 343 8.90 8.93 -4.24
N ILE A 344 9.73 8.99 -3.18
CA ILE A 344 10.16 7.81 -2.44
C ILE A 344 8.96 7.16 -1.75
N VAL A 345 8.12 7.95 -1.06
CA VAL A 345 6.89 7.45 -0.43
C VAL A 345 5.96 6.83 -1.47
N ALA A 346 5.69 7.54 -2.57
CA ALA A 346 4.79 7.03 -3.62
C ALA A 346 5.27 5.68 -4.20
N ILE A 347 6.58 5.48 -4.38
CA ILE A 347 7.15 4.21 -4.85
C ILE A 347 7.00 3.12 -3.79
N LEU A 348 7.37 3.41 -2.53
CA LEU A 348 7.24 2.44 -1.44
C LEU A 348 5.79 1.99 -1.25
N GLU A 349 4.85 2.93 -1.27
CA GLU A 349 3.43 2.64 -1.16
C GLU A 349 2.87 1.92 -2.40
N THR A 350 3.43 2.17 -3.58
CA THR A 350 3.07 1.38 -4.78
C THR A 350 3.45 -0.08 -4.59
N VAL A 351 4.65 -0.35 -4.06
CA VAL A 351 5.09 -1.72 -3.76
C VAL A 351 4.18 -2.36 -2.72
N ILE A 352 3.88 -1.65 -1.63
CA ILE A 352 2.95 -2.14 -0.59
C ILE A 352 1.57 -2.45 -1.19
N ASN A 353 1.00 -1.54 -1.96
CA ASN A 353 -0.33 -1.73 -2.54
C ASN A 353 -0.38 -2.91 -3.53
N ILE A 354 0.71 -3.19 -4.26
CA ILE A 354 0.82 -4.38 -5.12
C ILE A 354 0.85 -5.64 -4.26
N MET A 355 1.70 -5.67 -3.24
CA MET A 355 1.83 -6.82 -2.32
C MET A 355 0.54 -7.15 -1.58
N VAL A 356 -0.36 -6.18 -1.45
CA VAL A 356 -1.60 -6.27 -0.68
C VAL A 356 -2.83 -6.29 -1.60
N GLY A 357 -2.64 -6.33 -2.94
CA GLY A 357 -3.74 -6.41 -3.89
C GLY A 357 -4.64 -5.17 -4.01
N GLN A 358 -4.21 -4.01 -3.49
CA GLN A 358 -4.99 -2.76 -3.50
C GLN A 358 -4.89 -2.02 -4.85
N TRP A 359 -5.42 -2.62 -5.91
CA TRP A 359 -5.27 -2.15 -7.30
C TRP A 359 -5.80 -0.74 -7.55
N ILE A 360 -6.93 -0.38 -6.92
CA ILE A 360 -7.55 0.95 -7.04
C ILE A 360 -6.57 2.05 -6.58
N LEU A 361 -5.83 1.79 -5.50
CA LEU A 361 -4.88 2.75 -4.94
C LEU A 361 -3.63 2.92 -5.82
N LEU A 362 -3.35 2.03 -6.77
CA LEU A 362 -2.27 2.24 -7.75
C LEU A 362 -2.56 3.42 -8.68
N VAL A 363 -3.85 3.66 -8.98
CA VAL A 363 -4.28 4.85 -9.74
C VAL A 363 -3.94 6.12 -8.97
N LEU A 364 -4.16 6.11 -7.66
CA LEU A 364 -3.74 7.20 -6.77
C LEU A 364 -2.23 7.41 -6.83
N LYS A 365 -1.41 6.35 -6.74
CA LYS A 365 0.06 6.49 -6.78
C LYS A 365 0.57 6.96 -8.15
N ALA A 366 -0.06 6.56 -9.25
CA ALA A 366 0.22 7.13 -10.57
C ALA A 366 -0.09 8.64 -10.62
N GLY A 367 -1.20 9.05 -9.99
CA GLY A 367 -1.52 10.46 -9.75
C GLY A 367 -0.44 11.17 -8.95
N TYR A 368 0.04 10.58 -7.84
CA TYR A 368 1.14 11.15 -7.05
C TYR A 368 2.39 11.36 -7.87
N LEU A 369 2.87 10.35 -8.60
CA LEU A 369 4.11 10.47 -9.38
C LEU A 369 4.02 11.59 -10.43
N THR A 370 2.88 11.71 -11.11
CA THR A 370 2.66 12.75 -12.11
C THR A 370 2.52 14.15 -11.48
N ASN A 371 1.76 14.30 -10.40
CA ASN A 371 1.63 15.58 -9.69
C ASN A 371 2.93 16.00 -8.99
N THR A 372 3.68 15.07 -8.43
CA THR A 372 5.00 15.34 -7.81
C THR A 372 5.93 15.98 -8.82
N THR A 373 5.97 15.45 -10.04
CA THR A 373 6.73 16.01 -11.15
C THR A 373 6.29 17.44 -11.46
N TYR A 374 4.96 17.63 -11.58
CA TYR A 374 4.35 18.93 -11.84
C TYR A 374 4.69 19.97 -10.75
N GLY A 375 4.51 19.60 -9.48
CA GLY A 375 4.80 20.41 -8.31
C GLY A 375 6.27 20.78 -8.19
N TYR A 376 7.17 19.83 -8.41
CA TYR A 376 8.62 20.08 -8.40
C TYR A 376 9.03 21.11 -9.45
N ILE A 377 8.52 20.99 -10.68
CA ILE A 377 8.77 21.95 -11.78
C ILE A 377 8.22 23.33 -11.40
N LYS A 378 7.00 23.39 -10.90
CA LYS A 378 6.30 24.64 -10.57
C LYS A 378 6.96 25.40 -9.43
N TRP A 379 7.30 24.71 -8.34
CA TRP A 379 8.03 25.29 -7.21
C TRP A 379 9.44 25.73 -7.62
N THR A 380 10.13 24.95 -8.46
CA THR A 380 11.44 25.34 -8.99
C THR A 380 11.35 26.62 -9.82
N LYS A 381 10.34 26.75 -10.69
CA LYS A 381 10.12 27.95 -11.51
C LYS A 381 9.82 29.17 -10.63
N TYR A 382 8.96 29.00 -9.64
CA TYR A 382 8.61 30.06 -8.69
C TYR A 382 9.82 30.58 -7.91
N ILE A 383 10.67 29.69 -7.39
CA ILE A 383 11.89 30.10 -6.65
C ILE A 383 12.80 30.96 -7.53
N LYS A 384 12.98 30.58 -8.80
CA LYS A 384 13.82 31.33 -9.75
C LYS A 384 13.25 32.73 -10.02
N THR A 385 11.94 32.84 -10.29
CA THR A 385 11.31 34.13 -10.56
C THR A 385 11.33 35.05 -9.35
N HIS A 386 11.01 34.51 -8.17
CA HIS A 386 10.93 35.29 -6.94
C HIS A 386 12.31 35.80 -6.49
N THR A 387 13.37 35.02 -6.70
CA THR A 387 14.75 35.45 -6.41
C THR A 387 15.17 36.59 -7.35
N ALA A 388 14.87 36.48 -8.65
CA ALA A 388 15.17 37.53 -9.63
C ALA A 388 14.40 38.84 -9.32
N ASP A 389 13.13 38.75 -8.91
CA ASP A 389 12.33 39.89 -8.50
C ASP A 389 12.93 40.62 -7.29
N ILE A 390 13.41 39.88 -6.28
CA ILE A 390 14.07 40.46 -5.09
C ILE A 390 15.37 41.16 -5.47
N GLU A 391 16.17 40.58 -6.36
CA GLU A 391 17.41 41.20 -6.85
C GLU A 391 17.13 42.50 -7.61
N GLU A 392 16.06 42.54 -8.41
CA GLU A 392 15.66 43.74 -9.15
C GLU A 392 15.13 44.84 -8.22
N ASP A 393 14.27 44.49 -7.26
CA ASP A 393 13.77 45.43 -6.24
C ASP A 393 14.90 45.99 -5.38
N THR A 394 15.87 45.14 -4.99
CA THR A 394 17.06 45.57 -4.24
C THR A 394 17.87 46.58 -5.06
N LYS A 395 18.12 46.29 -6.35
CA LYS A 395 18.83 47.24 -7.24
C LYS A 395 18.09 48.56 -7.40
N ARG A 396 16.75 48.55 -7.49
CA ARG A 396 15.93 49.77 -7.57
C ARG A 396 15.88 50.58 -6.28
N SER A 397 16.06 49.95 -5.12
CA SER A 397 16.06 50.64 -3.81
C SER A 397 17.39 51.30 -3.45
N VAL A 398 18.47 50.93 -4.15
CA VAL A 398 19.83 51.46 -3.95
C VAL A 398 20.15 52.60 -4.93
N LEU A 399 19.36 52.75 -5.99
CA LEU A 399 19.32 53.89 -6.91
C LEU A 399 18.34 54.94 -6.39
#